data_AF-A0A841L299-F1
#
_entry.id   AF-A0A841L299-F1
#
_cell.length_a   1.000
_cell.length_b   1.000
_cell.length_c   1.000
_cell.angle_alpha   90.00
_cell.angle_beta   90.00
_cell.angle_gamma   90.00
#
_symmetry.space_group_name_H-M   'P 1'
#
loop_
_entity.id
_entity.type
_entity.pdbx_description
1 polymer ?
#
loop_
_entity_poly.entity_id
_entity_poly.type
_entity_poly.pdbx_seq_one_letter_code
_entity_poly.pdbx_strand_id
1 'polypeptide(L)' 'MPNGYEYIYIVQQGDTLYSIAKRFDTTIEQIMRLNHLDNPLIMVGQRLLIPDRALYYGSTSIV' A
#
# COMPACT_ATOMS: atom_id res chain seq x y z
N MET A 1 -8.59 5.63 11.41
CA MET A 1 -9.50 5.97 10.29
C MET A 1 -8.61 6.28 9.10
N PRO A 2 -8.86 5.75 7.89
CA PRO A 2 -8.05 6.07 6.73
C PRO A 2 -8.16 7.57 6.46
N ASN A 3 -7.01 8.22 6.28
CA ASN A 3 -6.83 9.68 6.31
C ASN A 3 -7.38 10.35 5.03
N GLY A 4 -8.25 9.67 4.27
CA GLY A 4 -8.73 10.07 2.94
C GLY A 4 -7.76 9.78 1.80
N TYR A 5 -6.54 9.32 2.09
CA TYR A 5 -5.43 9.14 1.13
C TYR A 5 -4.96 7.69 0.99
N GLU A 6 -5.75 6.75 1.48
CA GLU A 6 -5.40 5.33 1.54
C GLU A 6 -6.54 4.49 0.98
N TYR A 7 -6.20 3.56 0.11
CA TYR A 7 -7.13 2.61 -0.47
C TYR A 7 -7.01 1.26 0.22
N ILE A 8 -8.15 0.62 0.53
CA ILE A 8 -8.13 -0.75 1.05
C ILE A 8 -8.20 -1.73 -0.12
N TYR A 9 -7.09 -2.45 -0.34
CA TYR A 9 -7.01 -3.54 -1.30
C TYR A 9 -7.20 -4.89 -0.61
N ILE A 10 -8.01 -5.77 -1.20
CA ILE A 10 -8.16 -7.15 -0.74
C ILE A 10 -7.27 -8.03 -1.63
N VAL A 11 -6.30 -8.68 -1.01
CA VAL A 11 -5.33 -9.55 -1.69
C VAL A 11 -6.06 -10.70 -2.39
N GLN A 12 -5.79 -10.89 -3.68
CA GLN A 12 -6.37 -11.97 -4.47
C GLN A 12 -5.38 -13.12 -4.65
N GLN A 13 -5.88 -14.26 -5.11
CA GLN A 13 -5.02 -15.41 -5.39
C GLN A 13 -4.00 -15.05 -6.49
N GLY A 14 -2.72 -15.27 -6.19
CA GLY A 14 -1.61 -14.93 -7.09
C GLY A 14 -1.07 -13.51 -6.90
N ASP A 15 -1.67 -12.69 -6.04
CA ASP A 15 -1.09 -11.40 -5.69
C ASP A 15 0.15 -11.56 -4.80
N THR A 16 1.12 -10.69 -5.04
CA THR A 16 2.32 -10.53 -4.23
C THR A 16 2.44 -9.07 -3.83
N LEU A 17 3.17 -8.78 -2.75
CA LEU A 17 3.46 -7.39 -2.39
C LEU A 17 4.13 -6.63 -3.54
N TYR A 18 4.94 -7.30 -4.36
CA TYR A 18 5.55 -6.72 -5.54
C TYR A 18 4.52 -6.36 -6.63
N SER A 19 3.60 -7.27 -6.96
CA SER A 19 2.58 -7.00 -7.99
C SER A 19 1.64 -5.89 -7.55
N ILE A 20 1.26 -5.86 -6.28
CA ILE A 20 0.43 -4.81 -5.69
C ILE A 20 1.19 -3.48 -5.69
N ALA A 21 2.44 -3.45 -5.20
CA ALA A 21 3.27 -2.25 -5.19
C ALA A 21 3.40 -1.64 -6.59
N LYS A 22 3.70 -2.47 -7.58
CA LYS A 22 3.80 -2.05 -8.99
C LYS A 22 2.47 -1.54 -9.56
N ARG A 23 1.35 -2.17 -9.19
CA ARG A 23 0.01 -1.80 -9.65
C ARG A 23 -0.42 -0.43 -9.12
N PHE A 24 -0.10 -0.14 -7.87
CA PHE A 24 -0.46 1.10 -7.18
C PHE A 24 0.67 2.13 -7.17
N ASP A 25 1.74 1.88 -7.94
CA ASP A 25 2.85 2.82 -8.11
C ASP A 25 3.45 3.26 -6.75
N THR A 26 3.56 2.30 -5.85
CA THR A 26 4.12 2.44 -4.50
C THR A 26 5.26 1.43 -4.31
N THR A 27 5.88 1.42 -3.14
CA THR A 27 6.95 0.46 -2.81
C THR A 27 6.47 -0.59 -1.82
N ILE A 28 7.09 -1.77 -1.87
CA ILE A 28 6.82 -2.84 -0.90
C ILE A 28 7.01 -2.32 0.53
N GLU A 29 8.07 -1.56 0.78
CA GLU A 29 8.34 -0.99 2.10
C GLU A 29 7.27 -0.01 2.57
N GLN A 30 6.68 0.79 1.67
CA GLN A 30 5.58 1.69 2.01
C GLN A 30 4.33 0.92 2.41
N ILE A 31 3.96 -0.10 1.62
CA ILE A 31 2.82 -0.97 1.96
C ILE A 31 3.08 -1.68 3.29
N MET A 32 4.28 -2.22 3.50
CA MET A 32 4.64 -2.90 4.74
C MET A 32 4.59 -1.96 5.94
N ARG A 33 5.17 -0.76 5.84
CA ARG A 33 5.09 0.25 6.91
C ARG A 33 3.66 0.64 7.22
N LEU A 34 2.83 0.83 6.20
CA LEU A 34 1.43 1.25 6.36
C LEU A 34 0.55 0.17 6.99
N ASN A 35 0.87 -1.11 6.74
CA ASN A 35 0.14 -2.25 7.30
C ASN A 35 0.81 -2.88 8.52
N HIS A 36 1.89 -2.29 9.03
CA HIS A 36 2.70 -2.85 10.12
C HIS A 36 3.11 -4.32 9.87
N LEU A 37 3.53 -4.62 8.64
CA LEU A 37 3.99 -5.95 8.25
C LEU A 37 5.50 -6.08 8.51
N ASP A 38 5.89 -7.11 9.26
CA ASP A 38 7.29 -7.42 9.54
C ASP A 38 7.97 -8.17 8.38
N ASN A 39 7.18 -8.80 7.50
CA ASN A 39 7.68 -9.59 6.39
C ASN A 39 6.77 -9.41 5.16
N PRO A 40 7.26 -9.76 3.95
CA PRO A 40 6.49 -9.59 2.73
C PRO A 40 5.49 -10.72 2.45
N LEU A 41 5.13 -11.55 3.44
CA LEU A 41 4.07 -12.54 3.25
C LEU A 41 2.70 -11.88 3.39
N ILE A 42 1.86 -12.12 2.39
CA ILE A 42 0.46 -11.69 2.37
C ILE A 42 -0.42 -12.89 2.07
N MET A 43 -1.61 -12.92 2.68
CA MET A 43 -2.58 -14.00 2.50
C MET A 43 -3.73 -13.55 1.63
N VAL A 44 -4.29 -14.47 0.84
CA VAL A 44 -5.50 -14.19 0.06
C VAL A 44 -6.65 -13.81 1.01
N GLY A 45 -7.37 -12.75 0.67
CA GLY A 45 -8.41 -12.16 1.51
C GLY A 45 -7.90 -11.17 2.55
N GLN A 46 -6.57 -11.01 2.70
CA GLN A 46 -6.00 -10.00 3.59
C GLN A 46 -6.32 -8.59 3.08
N ARG A 47 -6.67 -7.71 4.01
CA ARG A 47 -6.90 -6.29 3.74
C ARG A 47 -5.57 -5.55 3.88
N LEU A 48 -5.12 -4.91 2.81
CA LEU A 48 -3.95 -4.06 2.78
C LEU A 48 -4.36 -2.61 2.58
N LEU A 49 -3.89 -1.74 3.45
CA LEU A 49 -3.85 -0.30 3.23
C LEU A 49 -2.78 0.01 2.18
N ILE A 50 -3.17 0.68 1.13
CA ILE A 50 -2.28 1.10 0.06
C ILE A 50 -2.25 2.63 0.03
N PRO A 51 -1.07 3.27 0.11
CA PRO A 51 -1.00 4.72 0.05
C PRO A 51 -1.31 5.20 -1.37
N ASP A 52 -2.10 6.27 -1.49
CA ASP A 52 -2.28 6.96 -2.76
C ASP A 52 -1.05 7.84 -3.05
N ARG A 53 -0.28 7.46 -4.08
CA ARG A 53 0.94 8.15 -4.51
C ARG A 53 0.69 9.65 -4.74
N ALA A 54 -0.46 10.03 -5.31
CA ALA A 54 -0.73 11.40 -5.71
C ALA A 54 -0.77 12.37 -4.52
N LEU A 55 -1.17 11.89 -3.34
CA LEU A 55 -1.42 12.73 -2.16
C LEU A 55 -0.36 12.53 -1.06
N TYR A 56 0.35 11.38 -1.08
CA TYR A 56 1.49 11.13 -0.19
C TYR A 56 2.72 11.99 -0.54
N TYR A 57 2.95 12.28 -1.83
CA TYR A 57 4.02 13.20 -2.26
C TYR A 57 3.55 14.66 -2.40
N GLY A 58 2.25 14.90 -2.61
CA GLY A 58 1.67 16.25 -2.71
C GLY A 58 1.60 17.03 -1.39
N SER A 59 1.75 16.35 -0.25
CA SER A 59 1.81 16.97 1.09
C SER A 59 3.24 17.31 1.55
N THR A 60 4.27 16.94 0.76
CA THR A 60 5.68 17.34 0.96
C THR A 60 6.20 18.10 -0.28
N SER A 61 5.46 19.11 -0.72
CA SER A 61 6.01 20.19 -1.55
C SER A 61 5.84 21.49 -0.78
N ILE A 62 6.80 21.77 0.10
CA ILE A 62 7.06 23.14 0.52
C ILE A 62 7.78 23.78 -0.67
N VAL A 63 7.04 24.53 -1.47
CA VAL A 63 7.60 25.64 -2.25
C VAL A 63 7.59 26.89 -1.40
#